data_AF-A0A958UNC7-F1
#
_entry.id   AF-A0A958UNC7-F1
#
_cell.length_a   1.000
_cell.length_b   1.000
_cell.length_c   1.000
_cell.angle_alpha   90.00
_cell.angle_beta   90.00
_cell.angle_gamma   90.00
#
_symmetry.space_group_name_H-M   'P 1'
#
loop_
_entity.id
_entity.type
_entity.pdbx_description
1 polymer ?
#
loop_
_entity_poly.entity_id
_entity_poly.type
_entity_poly.pdbx_seq_one_letter_code
_entity_poly.pdbx_strand_id
1 'polypeptide(L)' 'MQGEKAVDVSSLASGVYMVQIIGDSASTVKRLIKE' A
#
# COMPACT_ATOMS: atom_id res chain seq x y z
N MET A 1 12.74 16.48 -1.17
CA MET A 1 11.98 15.70 -2.19
C MET A 1 11.98 14.23 -1.81
N GLN A 2 11.36 13.89 -0.70
CA GLN A 2 11.25 12.52 -0.20
C GLN A 2 9.76 12.26 0.00
N GLY A 3 9.07 11.86 -1.05
CA GLY A 3 7.60 11.79 -1.04
C GLY A 3 7.02 10.53 -1.66
N GLU A 4 7.87 9.63 -2.15
CA GLU A 4 7.41 8.40 -2.79
C GLU A 4 8.05 7.20 -2.10
N LYS A 5 7.20 6.26 -1.65
CA LYS A 5 7.60 4.96 -1.13
C LYS A 5 6.99 3.90 -2.03
N ALA A 6 7.83 3.12 -2.70
CA ALA A 6 7.41 1.96 -3.47
C ALA A 6 7.41 0.72 -2.57
N VAL A 7 6.39 -0.12 -2.72
CA VAL A 7 6.28 -1.41 -2.05
C VAL A 7 6.13 -2.47 -3.14
N ASP A 8 7.05 -3.43 -3.18
CA ASP A 8 6.95 -4.56 -4.10
C ASP A 8 5.95 -5.58 -3.56
N VAL A 9 4.96 -5.91 -4.39
CA VAL A 9 3.86 -6.83 -4.10
C VAL A 9 3.88 -8.06 -5.01
N SER A 10 4.93 -8.23 -5.81
CA SER A 10 5.06 -9.31 -6.80
C SER A 10 5.02 -10.71 -6.17
N SER A 11 5.59 -10.87 -4.98
CA SER A 11 5.64 -12.13 -4.22
C SER A 11 4.34 -12.46 -3.47
N LEU A 12 3.39 -11.53 -3.41
CA LEU A 12 2.10 -11.76 -2.77
C LEU A 12 1.21 -12.62 -3.67
N ALA A 13 0.43 -13.51 -3.05
CA ALA A 13 -0.59 -14.28 -3.76
C ALA A 13 -1.63 -13.36 -4.40
N SER A 14 -2.33 -13.86 -5.41
CA SER A 14 -3.48 -13.13 -5.96
C SER A 14 -4.56 -12.98 -4.89
N GLY A 15 -5.17 -11.80 -4.80
CA GLY A 15 -6.12 -11.49 -3.75
C GLY A 15 -6.32 -10.00 -3.51
N VAL A 16 -7.09 -9.72 -2.46
CA VAL A 16 -7.44 -8.36 -2.04
C VAL A 16 -6.65 -8.02 -0.78
N TYR A 17 -5.89 -6.93 -0.86
CA TYR A 17 -5.07 -6.43 0.23
C TYR A 17 -5.55 -5.06 0.68
N MET A 18 -5.54 -4.82 1.99
CA MET A 18 -5.70 -3.48 2.54
C MET A 18 -4.33 -2.87 2.77
N VAL A 19 -4.07 -1.75 2.10
CA VAL A 19 -2.86 -0.95 2.26
C VAL A 19 -3.20 0.21 3.18
N GLN A 20 -2.65 0.18 4.39
CA GLN A 20 -2.74 1.29 5.32
C GLN A 20 -1.50 2.17 5.18
N ILE A 21 -1.72 3.45 4.91
CA ILE A 21 -0.67 4.46 4.81
C ILE A 21 -0.81 5.33 6.05
N ILE A 22 0.21 5.30 6.90
CA ILE A 22 0.25 6.06 8.16
C ILE A 22 1.35 7.13 8.00
N GLY A 23 0.95 8.39 8.06
CA GLY A 23 1.85 9.54 8.17
C GLY A 23 1.67 10.21 9.52
N ASP A 24 2.60 11.09 9.87
CA ASP A 24 2.67 11.71 11.21
C ASP A 24 1.42 12.52 11.59
N SER A 25 0.71 13.07 10.60
CA SER A 25 -0.49 13.90 10.80
C SER A 25 -1.78 13.33 10.19
N ALA A 26 -1.69 12.24 9.42
CA ALA A 26 -2.85 11.66 8.75
C ALA A 26 -2.61 10.19 8.40
N SER A 27 -3.69 9.41 8.37
CA SER A 27 -3.69 8.04 7.83
C SER A 27 -4.75 7.87 6.75
N THR A 28 -4.45 7.05 5.75
CA THR A 28 -5.42 6.65 4.72
C THR A 28 -5.37 5.14 4.49
N VAL A 29 -6.48 4.57 4.05
CA VAL A 29 -6.59 3.15 3.72
C VAL A 29 -6.98 3.02 2.25
N LYS A 30 -6.28 2.15 1.54
CA LYS A 30 -6.53 1.83 0.14
C LYS A 30 -6.69 0.33 -0.03
N ARG A 31 -7.48 -0.07 -1.00
CA ARG A 31 -7.64 -1.47 -1.38
C ARG A 31 -6.79 -1.73 -2.62
N LEU A 32 -5.90 -2.70 -2.52
CA LEU A 32 -5.12 -3.23 -3.63
C LEU A 32 -5.74 -4.54 -4.07
N ILE A 33 -5.99 -4.68 -5.37
CA ILE A 33 -6.45 -5.92 -5.98
C ILE A 33 -5.28 -6.43 -6.82
N LYS A 34 -4.77 -7.61 -6.48
CA LYS A 34 -3.72 -8.29 -7.23
C LYS A 34 -4.35 -9.49 -7.92
N GLU A 35 -4.35 -9.45 -9.25
CA GLU A 35 -4.77 -10.58 -10.10
C GLU A 35 -3.72 -11.69 -10.12
#